data_AF-A0A7C5CVH2-F1
#
_entry.id   AF-A0A7C5CVH2-F1
#
_cell.length_a   1.000
_cell.length_b   1.000
_cell.length_c   1.000
_cell.angle_alpha   90.00
_cell.angle_beta   90.00
_cell.angle_gamma   90.00
#
_symmetry.space_group_name_H-M   'P 1'
#
loop_
_entity.id
_entity.type
_entity.pdbx_description
1 polymer ?
#
loop_
_entity_poly.entity_id
_entity_poly.type
_entity_poly.pdbx_seq_one_letter_code
_entity_poly.pdbx_strand_id
1 'polypeptide(L)'
;METEGVHSNPIIILRVRVRKEREIRELLERWKGMKFWRESFNDVEDRLDGDLVFHVRVDKSSCLEGEPSLWKSGEAIDIRLKIAAYPASRDRARSTLMEHAAPDR
;
A
#
# COMPACT_ATOMS: atom_id res chain seq x y z
N MET A 1 -17.54 14.58 -7.72
CA MET A 1 -18.35 13.54 -7.05
C MET A 1 -18.08 13.67 -5.57
N GLU A 2 -18.88 14.49 -4.89
CA GLU A 2 -18.89 14.57 -3.44
C GLU A 2 -19.45 13.25 -2.92
N THR A 3 -18.71 12.60 -2.03
CA THR A 3 -19.13 11.37 -1.37
C THR A 3 -19.50 11.77 0.04
N GLU A 4 -20.69 11.41 0.50
CA GLU A 4 -21.13 11.72 1.87
C GLU A 4 -20.29 10.90 2.87
N GLY A 5 -19.53 11.60 3.72
CA GLY A 5 -18.84 10.97 4.85
C GLY A 5 -19.81 10.61 5.97
N VAL A 6 -19.41 9.70 6.86
CA VAL A 6 -20.17 9.19 8.04
C VAL A 6 -20.70 10.29 8.98
N HIS A 7 -20.30 11.55 8.79
CA HIS A 7 -20.68 12.73 9.60
C HIS A 7 -21.10 13.96 8.78
N SER A 8 -21.76 13.79 7.62
CA SER A 8 -22.39 14.89 6.84
C SER A 8 -21.50 16.10 6.51
N ASN A 9 -20.19 16.01 6.72
CA ASN A 9 -19.21 16.99 6.32
C ASN A 9 -18.78 16.69 4.88
N PRO A 10 -18.66 17.71 4.01
CA PRO A 10 -18.12 17.52 2.68
C PRO A 10 -16.69 17.01 2.77
N ILE A 11 -16.41 15.86 2.14
CA ILE A 11 -15.08 15.29 2.06
C ILE A 11 -14.55 15.39 0.63
N ILE A 12 -13.25 15.68 0.51
CA ILE A 12 -12.54 15.67 -0.77
C ILE A 12 -11.80 14.34 -0.89
N ILE A 13 -12.11 13.57 -1.92
CA ILE A 13 -11.40 12.33 -2.22
C ILE A 13 -10.28 12.63 -3.22
N LEU A 14 -9.04 12.49 -2.77
CA LEU A 14 -7.86 12.52 -3.64
C LEU A 14 -7.52 11.08 -4.05
N ARG A 15 -7.42 10.83 -5.35
CA ARG A 15 -7.06 9.51 -5.89
C ARG A 15 -5.96 9.66 -6.94
N VAL A 16 -4.84 8.99 -6.70
CA VAL A 16 -3.75 8.87 -7.66
C VAL A 16 -3.69 7.42 -8.13
N ARG A 17 -3.53 7.21 -9.43
CA ARG A 17 -3.31 5.88 -10.01
C ARG A 17 -2.07 5.90 -10.88
N VAL A 18 -1.06 5.17 -10.44
CA VAL A 18 0.20 4.99 -11.18
C VAL A 18 0.09 3.71 -11.99
N ARG A 19 0.42 3.77 -13.29
CA ARG A 19 0.34 2.62 -14.21
C ARG A 19 1.63 2.35 -14.96
N LYS A 20 2.52 3.34 -15.08
CA LYS A 20 3.78 3.16 -15.80
C LYS A 20 4.76 2.40 -14.93
N GLU A 21 5.37 1.35 -15.50
CA GLU A 21 6.33 0.51 -14.80
C GLU A 21 7.47 1.33 -14.16
N ARG A 22 8.02 2.30 -14.90
CA ARG A 22 9.10 3.16 -14.39
C ARG A 22 8.70 3.92 -13.12
N GLU A 23 7.51 4.53 -13.12
CA GLU A 23 6.99 5.31 -11.98
C GLU A 23 6.69 4.39 -10.78
N ILE A 24 6.17 3.19 -11.03
CA ILE A 24 5.95 2.18 -9.99
C ILE A 24 7.28 1.74 -9.38
N ARG A 25 8.28 1.45 -10.21
CA ARG A 25 9.62 1.06 -9.75
C ARG A 25 10.26 2.16 -8.91
N GLU A 26 10.22 3.40 -9.37
CA GLU A 26 10.74 4.55 -8.63
C GLU A 26 10.05 4.73 -7.26
N LEU A 27 8.73 4.50 -7.18
CA LEU A 27 7.99 4.53 -5.92
C LEU A 27 8.43 3.40 -4.98
N LEU A 28 8.51 2.16 -5.47
CA LEU A 28 8.91 1.01 -4.67
C LEU A 28 10.35 1.13 -4.17
N GLU A 29 11.28 1.63 -5.00
CA GLU A 29 12.67 1.87 -4.58
C GLU A 29 12.76 2.93 -3.47
N ARG A 30 11.96 3.99 -3.54
CA ARG A 30 11.87 4.97 -2.43
C ARG A 30 11.33 4.33 -1.16
N TRP A 31 10.38 3.41 -1.27
CA TRP A 31 9.75 2.76 -0.11
C TRP A 31 10.58 1.65 0.51
N LYS A 32 11.45 0.96 -0.24
CA LYS A 32 12.33 -0.12 0.27
C LYS A 32 13.05 0.24 1.58
N GLY A 33 13.55 1.48 1.69
CA GLY A 33 14.25 1.97 2.88
C GLY A 33 13.34 2.37 4.04
N MET A 34 12.05 2.57 3.79
CA MET A 34 11.09 3.12 4.76
C MET A 34 10.56 2.03 5.69
N LYS A 35 10.38 2.39 6.96
CA LYS A 35 9.94 1.47 8.01
C LYS A 35 8.56 0.87 7.74
N PHE A 36 7.57 1.70 7.36
CA PHE A 36 6.21 1.20 7.10
C PHE A 36 6.16 0.14 6.00
N TRP A 37 7.01 0.27 4.97
CA TRP A 37 7.04 -0.65 3.85
C TRP A 37 7.51 -2.03 4.32
N ARG A 38 8.63 -2.08 5.05
CA ARG A 38 9.13 -3.32 5.65
C ARG A 38 8.11 -3.95 6.60
N GLU A 39 7.50 -3.15 7.47
CA GLU A 39 6.49 -3.64 8.41
C GLU A 39 5.21 -4.13 7.72
N SER A 40 4.88 -3.61 6.53
CA SER A 40 3.67 -4.01 5.81
C SER A 40 3.67 -5.49 5.42
N PHE A 41 4.84 -6.12 5.31
CA PHE A 41 4.99 -7.54 4.95
C PHE A 41 4.79 -8.50 6.12
N ASN A 42 4.80 -8.03 7.37
CA ASN A 42 4.62 -8.89 8.55
C ASN A 42 3.28 -9.63 8.54
N ASP A 43 2.22 -8.96 8.05
CA ASP A 43 0.86 -9.50 7.94
C ASP A 43 0.43 -9.62 6.47
N VAL A 44 1.33 -10.11 5.60
CA VAL A 44 1.10 -10.12 4.15
C VAL A 44 -0.17 -10.87 3.76
N GLU A 45 -0.50 -11.95 4.47
CA GLU A 45 -1.70 -12.75 4.21
C GLU A 45 -2.97 -11.94 4.45
N ASP A 46 -3.07 -11.25 5.59
CA ASP A 46 -4.27 -10.48 5.92
C ASP A 46 -4.46 -9.27 5.02
N ARG A 47 -3.37 -8.80 4.40
CA ARG A 47 -3.35 -7.62 3.53
C ARG A 47 -3.46 -7.96 2.04
N LEU A 48 -3.22 -9.20 1.63
CA LEU A 48 -3.39 -9.66 0.26
C LEU A 48 -4.81 -10.23 0.08
N ASP A 49 -5.61 -9.66 -0.81
CA ASP A 49 -6.95 -10.15 -1.10
C ASP A 49 -6.99 -11.23 -2.20
N GLY A 50 -8.20 -11.71 -2.51
CA GLY A 50 -8.42 -12.71 -3.56
C GLY A 50 -8.19 -12.19 -4.99
N ASP A 51 -8.21 -10.88 -5.20
CA ASP A 51 -8.00 -10.23 -6.50
C ASP A 51 -6.52 -9.88 -6.76
N LEU A 52 -5.64 -10.43 -5.92
CA LEU A 52 -4.20 -10.20 -5.87
C LEU A 52 -3.86 -8.73 -5.66
N VAL A 53 -4.64 -8.04 -4.81
CA VAL A 53 -4.38 -6.67 -4.38
C VAL A 53 -3.83 -6.69 -2.96
N PHE A 54 -2.67 -6.06 -2.78
CA PHE A 54 -2.04 -5.84 -1.49
C PHE A 54 -2.46 -4.48 -0.94
N HIS A 55 -3.12 -4.50 0.21
CA HIS A 55 -3.72 -3.32 0.85
C HIS A 55 -2.83 -2.83 2.00
N VAL A 56 -2.36 -1.59 1.88
CA VAL A 56 -1.55 -0.93 2.91
C VAL A 56 -2.24 0.38 3.28
N ARG A 57 -2.53 0.54 4.57
CA ARG A 57 -3.06 1.78 5.13
C ARG A 57 -1.97 2.43 5.95
N VAL A 58 -1.65 3.68 5.62
CA VAL A 58 -0.67 4.49 6.35
C VAL A 58 -1.36 5.64 7.08
N ASP A 59 -0.84 5.99 8.25
CA ASP A 59 -1.38 7.08 9.05
C ASP A 59 -1.12 8.43 8.36
N LYS A 60 -2.19 9.19 8.13
CA LYS A 60 -2.13 10.46 7.37
C LYS A 60 -1.27 11.50 8.07
N SER A 61 -1.32 11.56 9.40
CA SER A 61 -0.53 12.50 10.19
C SER A 61 0.96 12.15 10.10
N SER A 62 1.32 10.87 10.21
CA SER A 62 2.71 10.42 10.06
C SER A 62 3.30 10.73 8.68
N CYS A 63 2.50 10.66 7.62
CA CYS A 63 2.93 11.08 6.29
C CYS A 63 3.19 12.59 6.18
N LEU A 64 2.42 13.41 6.90
CA LEU A 64 2.63 14.86 6.96
C LEU A 64 3.96 15.21 7.65
N GLU A 65 4.32 14.46 8.70
CA GLU A 65 5.59 14.58 9.42
C GLU A 65 6.79 13.99 8.66
N GLY A 66 6.57 13.40 7.48
CA GLY A 66 7.62 12.84 6.63
C GLY A 66 8.12 11.45 7.04
N GLU A 67 7.53 10.83 8.07
CA GLU A 67 7.84 9.47 8.51
C GLU A 67 6.57 8.60 8.47
N PRO A 68 6.18 8.08 7.29
CA PRO A 68 4.99 7.25 7.17
C PRO A 68 5.07 6.03 8.09
N SER A 69 3.97 5.74 8.77
CA SER A 69 3.78 4.57 9.63
C SER A 69 2.50 3.83 9.26
N LEU A 70 2.43 2.53 9.56
CA LEU A 70 1.21 1.75 9.36
C LEU A 70 0.08 2.30 10.24
N TRP A 71 -1.10 2.41 9.65
CA TRP A 71 -2.27 2.95 10.32
C TRP A 71 -2.70 2.08 11.50
N LYS A 72 -2.98 2.72 12.64
CA LYS A 72 -3.50 2.08 13.85
C LYS A 72 -4.91 2.57 14.20
N SER A 73 -5.17 3.86 14.01
CA SER A 73 -6.43 4.53 14.34
C SER A 73 -6.52 5.89 13.65
N GLY A 74 -7.71 6.46 13.50
CA GLY A 74 -7.90 7.80 12.93
C GLY A 74 -7.91 7.82 11.40
N GLU A 75 -7.37 8.87 10.79
CA GLU A 75 -7.36 9.05 9.33
C GLU A 75 -6.22 8.27 8.64
N ALA A 76 -6.51 7.64 7.52
CA ALA A 76 -5.54 6.85 6.75
C ALA A 76 -5.44 7.31 5.30
N ILE A 77 -4.27 7.12 4.71
CA ILE A 77 -4.10 7.06 3.26
C ILE A 77 -4.14 5.58 2.85
N ASP A 78 -5.03 5.27 1.91
CA ASP A 78 -5.23 3.92 1.38
C ASP A 78 -4.33 3.70 0.15
N ILE A 79 -3.45 2.70 0.23
CA ILE A 79 -2.54 2.30 -0.83
C ILE A 79 -2.92 0.89 -1.27
N ARG A 80 -3.15 0.74 -2.59
CA ARG A 80 -3.49 -0.54 -3.21
C ARG A 80 -2.47 -0.88 -4.29
N LEU A 81 -1.77 -2.00 -4.11
CA LEU A 81 -0.82 -2.52 -5.09
C LEU A 81 -1.40 -3.78 -5.73
N LYS A 82 -1.68 -3.73 -7.03
CA LYS A 82 -2.12 -4.92 -7.77
C LYS A 82 -0.90 -5.74 -8.16
N ILE A 83 -0.84 -6.98 -7.69
CA ILE A 83 0.28 -7.89 -7.89
C ILE A 83 0.08 -8.69 -9.16
N ALA A 84 1.06 -8.59 -10.07
CA ALA A 84 1.11 -9.42 -11.26
C ALA A 84 1.82 -10.73 -10.90
N ALA A 85 1.07 -11.82 -10.82
CA ALA A 85 1.59 -13.15 -10.53
C ALA A 85 1.16 -14.15 -11.62
N TYR A 86 2.08 -15.02 -12.04
CA TYR A 86 1.82 -16.07 -13.03
C TYR A 86 2.28 -17.44 -12.49
N PRO A 87 1.38 -18.43 -12.37
CA PRO A 87 -0.08 -18.32 -12.50
C PRO A 87 -0.68 -17.31 -11.50
N ALA A 88 -1.85 -16.76 -11.80
CA ALA A 88 -2.55 -15.82 -10.93
C ALA A 88 -3.11 -16.55 -9.70
N SER A 89 -2.24 -16.84 -8.73
CA SER A 89 -2.58 -17.43 -7.45
C SER A 89 -2.10 -16.58 -6.30
N ARG A 90 -2.80 -16.70 -5.17
CA ARG A 90 -2.49 -16.00 -3.93
C ARG A 90 -1.09 -16.37 -3.41
N ASP A 91 -0.72 -17.64 -3.46
CA ASP A 91 0.62 -18.11 -3.06
C ASP A 91 1.73 -17.48 -3.91
N ARG A 92 1.52 -17.38 -5.23
CA ARG A 92 2.48 -16.76 -6.14
C ARG A 92 2.60 -15.27 -5.88
N ALA A 93 1.49 -14.57 -5.71
CA ALA A 93 1.48 -13.15 -5.37
C ALA A 93 2.17 -12.87 -4.03
N ARG A 94 1.97 -13.73 -3.02
CA ARG A 94 2.70 -13.67 -1.77
C ARG A 94 4.20 -13.84 -1.96
N SER A 95 4.64 -14.84 -2.75
CA SER A 95 6.07 -15.03 -3.04
C SER A 95 6.67 -13.78 -3.67
N THR A 96 6.00 -13.21 -4.67
CA THR A 96 6.42 -11.96 -5.32
C THR A 96 6.51 -10.80 -4.33
N LEU A 97 5.56 -10.67 -3.41
CA LEU A 97 5.62 -9.66 -2.35
C LEU A 97 6.83 -9.87 -1.43
N MET A 98 7.08 -11.11 -1.00
CA MET A 98 8.19 -11.44 -0.09
C MET A 98 9.57 -11.20 -0.73
N GLU A 99 9.70 -11.38 -2.04
CA GLU A 99 10.91 -11.01 -2.78
C GLU A 99 11.22 -9.50 -2.68
N HIS A 100 10.18 -8.66 -2.57
CA HIS A 100 10.29 -7.21 -2.38
C HIS A 100 10.38 -6.77 -0.91
N ALA A 101 10.26 -7.69 0.05
CA ALA A 101 10.38 -7.44 1.48
C ALA A 101 11.83 -7.47 1.97
N ALA A 102 12.69 -8.27 1.31
CA ALA A 102 14.10 -8.35 1.66
C ALA A 102 14.84 -7.08 1.21
N PRO A 103 15.61 -6.42 2.10
CA PRO A 103 16.58 -5.43 1.63
C PRO A 103 17.55 -6.13 0.66
N ASP A 104 17.90 -5.44 -0.42
CA ASP A 104 18.98 -5.87 -1.30
C ASP A 104 20.20 -6.26 -0.43
N ARG A 105 20.68 -7.48 -0.66
CA ARG A 105 21.72 -8.14 0.12
C ARG A 105 23.09 -7.48 -0.06
#